data_AF-A0A6N2ST56-F1
#
_entry.id   AF-A0A6N2ST56-F1
#
_cell.length_a   1.000
_cell.length_b   1.000
_cell.length_c   1.000
_cell.angle_alpha   90.00
_cell.angle_beta   90.00
_cell.angle_gamma   90.00
#
_symmetry.space_group_name_H-M   'P 1'
#
loop_
_entity.id
_entity.type
_entity.pdbx_description
1 polymer ?
#
loop_
_entity_poly.entity_id
_entity_poly.type
_entity_poly.pdbx_seq_one_letter_code
_entity_poly.pdbx_strand_id
1 'polypeptide(L)'
;MSIWSKLIGIKKTEDRNNIIGNKTTSVPCSAHNYAIVDVEIGLKDHRIHDIGALKHDNTTFHKTSKEELFIFLNDVDYICGHNIVHHDAKYLFTDKICRWILVDTLYVSPLLFPEHPYHRLVKDDKLMSEQMNNPVNDCKKAKDLLLDEIACWHSLPKEKRILFASLLKDKKEFEGFLSMVSAEYIHKGIPELIKELYAGKICQHADLDMLINQYPCGLAYALALIDTTDYRSITPGWVLYNYPEVEFIIKLLRHTTCKEGCDYCHTQLDVLHNLKTFFGYERFRTYEGEPLQERAAQAAVKGKSLLAIFPTGGGKSLTFQLPALMAGHSVHGLTVVISPLQSLMKD
;
A
#
# COMPACT_ATOMS: atom_id res chain seq x y z
N MET A 1 -20.66 17.08 -5.92
CA MET A 1 -20.34 16.26 -7.10
C MET A 1 -18.86 15.98 -7.06
N SER A 2 -18.48 14.71 -6.88
CA SER A 2 -17.11 14.29 -6.60
C SER A 2 -16.16 14.68 -7.74
N ILE A 3 -15.02 15.26 -7.36
CA ILE A 3 -13.92 15.62 -8.28
C ILE A 3 -13.31 14.36 -8.93
N TRP A 4 -13.54 13.18 -8.33
CA TRP A 4 -12.80 11.95 -8.64
C TRP A 4 -13.59 10.88 -9.41
N SER A 5 -14.88 11.11 -9.69
CA SER A 5 -15.73 10.13 -10.39
C SER A 5 -15.54 10.09 -11.92
N LYS A 6 -14.52 10.74 -12.49
CA LYS A 6 -14.34 10.86 -13.95
C LYS A 6 -13.34 9.90 -14.59
N LEU A 7 -12.65 9.03 -13.86
CA LEU A 7 -11.50 8.29 -14.39
C LEU A 7 -11.57 6.76 -14.39
N ILE A 8 -12.65 6.12 -13.94
CA ILE A 8 -12.67 4.66 -13.82
C ILE A 8 -13.89 4.07 -14.55
N GLY A 9 -13.65 3.56 -15.76
CA GLY A 9 -14.59 2.72 -16.50
C GLY A 9 -14.31 1.24 -16.22
N ILE A 10 -15.17 0.58 -15.44
CA ILE A 10 -15.05 -0.86 -15.14
C ILE A 10 -16.18 -1.63 -15.85
N LYS A 11 -15.77 -2.60 -16.68
CA LYS A 11 -16.63 -3.59 -17.32
C LYS A 11 -16.90 -4.75 -16.36
N LYS A 12 -18.17 -5.11 -16.17
CA LYS A 12 -18.63 -6.24 -15.36
C LYS A 12 -18.43 -7.59 -16.07
N THR A 13 -18.14 -8.64 -15.31
CA THR A 13 -18.47 -10.03 -15.68
C THR A 13 -18.78 -10.82 -14.41
N GLU A 14 -19.75 -11.73 -14.54
CA GLU A 14 -20.60 -12.30 -13.47
C GLU A 14 -20.02 -13.53 -12.74
N ASP A 15 -20.67 -13.76 -11.60
CA ASP A 15 -20.47 -14.72 -10.50
C ASP A 15 -20.27 -16.21 -10.83
N ARG A 16 -19.60 -16.90 -9.89
CA ARG A 16 -20.04 -18.21 -9.38
C ARG A 16 -19.67 -18.38 -7.90
N ASN A 17 -20.70 -18.58 -7.07
CA ASN A 17 -20.65 -18.88 -5.64
C ASN A 17 -20.12 -20.30 -5.34
N ASN A 18 -19.39 -20.46 -4.24
CA ASN A 18 -19.61 -21.56 -3.29
C ASN A 18 -19.14 -21.21 -1.87
N ILE A 19 -20.01 -21.54 -0.91
CA ILE A 19 -20.02 -21.07 0.48
C ILE A 19 -19.23 -22.05 1.36
N ILE A 20 -18.34 -21.55 2.22
CA ILE A 20 -17.90 -22.24 3.44
C ILE A 20 -18.23 -21.34 4.63
N GLY A 21 -19.14 -21.81 5.48
CA GLY A 21 -19.60 -21.10 6.66
C GLY A 21 -18.53 -21.03 7.74
N ASN A 22 -18.01 -19.82 7.99
CA ASN A 22 -17.28 -19.49 9.20
C ASN A 22 -18.05 -18.43 9.98
N LYS A 23 -18.07 -18.57 11.32
CA LYS A 23 -18.73 -17.62 12.23
C LYS A 23 -18.12 -16.24 12.08
N THR A 24 -18.84 -15.37 11.39
CA THR A 24 -18.53 -13.95 11.25
C THR A 24 -18.91 -13.21 12.53
N THR A 25 -17.98 -12.44 13.09
CA THR A 25 -18.25 -11.49 14.17
C THR A 25 -18.45 -10.10 13.57
N SER A 26 -19.61 -9.51 13.79
CA SER A 26 -19.92 -8.12 13.40
C SER A 26 -20.09 -7.25 14.65
N VAL A 27 -19.46 -6.09 14.68
CA VAL A 27 -19.73 -5.05 15.69
C VAL A 27 -20.82 -4.12 15.14
N PRO A 28 -21.92 -3.85 15.86
CA PRO A 28 -22.93 -2.90 15.40
C PRO A 28 -22.45 -1.46 15.67
N CYS A 29 -22.52 -0.55 14.69
CA CYS A 29 -22.28 0.87 14.98
C CYS A 29 -23.04 1.84 14.04
N SER A 30 -23.55 2.93 14.61
CA SER A 30 -24.11 4.07 13.89
C SER A 30 -22.99 4.96 13.35
N ALA A 31 -22.64 4.80 12.06
CA ALA A 31 -21.61 5.57 11.35
C ALA A 31 -21.86 7.09 11.23
N HIS A 32 -22.78 7.66 12.01
CA HIS A 32 -23.28 9.03 11.83
C HIS A 32 -22.66 10.04 12.80
N ASN A 33 -22.05 9.62 13.93
CA ASN A 33 -21.53 10.57 14.92
C ASN A 33 -20.00 10.55 14.98
N TYR A 34 -19.36 11.20 14.00
CA TYR A 34 -17.91 11.39 13.99
C TYR A 34 -17.53 12.86 13.91
N ALA A 35 -16.30 13.17 14.32
CA ALA A 35 -15.68 14.47 14.10
C ALA A 35 -14.25 14.27 13.61
N ILE A 36 -13.84 15.10 12.65
CA ILE A 36 -12.44 15.23 12.25
C ILE A 36 -11.76 16.23 13.17
N VAL A 37 -10.55 15.92 13.64
CA VAL A 37 -9.74 16.81 14.48
C VAL A 37 -8.34 16.92 13.87
N ASP A 38 -7.80 18.13 13.92
CA ASP A 38 -6.44 18.47 13.51
C ASP A 38 -5.86 19.48 14.50
N VAL A 39 -4.62 19.28 14.95
CA VAL A 39 -3.92 20.17 15.87
C VAL A 39 -2.62 20.72 15.26
N GLU A 40 -2.41 22.02 15.41
CA GLU A 40 -1.15 22.68 15.05
C GLU A 40 -0.21 22.69 16.27
N ILE A 41 0.93 22.02 16.14
CA ILE A 41 1.94 21.91 17.20
C ILE A 41 3.14 22.78 16.88
N GLY A 42 3.63 23.50 17.89
CA GLY A 42 4.83 24.34 17.76
C GLY A 42 6.08 23.48 17.69
N LEU A 43 6.89 23.68 16.66
CA LEU A 43 8.11 22.89 16.42
C LEU A 43 9.16 23.01 17.54
N LYS A 44 9.13 24.09 18.33
CA LYS A 44 10.13 24.37 19.38
C LYS A 44 9.65 24.05 20.79
N ASP A 45 8.37 24.31 21.08
CA ASP A 45 7.80 24.17 22.41
C ASP A 45 6.98 22.88 22.59
N HIS A 46 6.67 22.20 21.49
CA HIS A 46 5.83 20.99 21.45
C HIS A 46 4.47 21.22 22.13
N ARG A 47 3.94 22.44 22.04
CA ARG A 47 2.62 22.82 22.57
C ARG A 47 1.62 22.98 21.44
N ILE A 48 0.34 22.81 21.77
CA ILE A 48 -0.76 23.09 20.86
C ILE A 48 -0.90 24.61 20.71
N HIS A 49 -0.75 25.11 19.49
CA HIS A 49 -0.99 26.52 19.15
C HIS A 49 -2.39 26.74 18.61
N ASP A 50 -2.96 25.74 17.95
CA ASP A 50 -4.29 25.84 17.35
C ASP A 50 -4.97 24.45 17.25
N ILE A 51 -6.30 24.43 17.29
CA ILE A 51 -7.11 23.21 17.17
C ILE A 51 -8.26 23.49 16.21
N GLY A 52 -8.35 22.67 15.17
CA GLY A 52 -9.50 22.56 14.29
C GLY A 52 -10.30 21.30 14.61
N ALA A 53 -11.62 21.40 14.58
CA ALA A 53 -12.47 20.22 14.48
C ALA A 53 -13.68 20.47 13.56
N LEU A 54 -14.14 19.39 12.94
CA LEU A 54 -15.26 19.39 12.01
C LEU A 54 -16.14 18.18 12.24
N LYS A 55 -17.38 18.38 12.69
CA LYS A 55 -18.35 17.30 12.84
C LYS A 55 -18.88 16.80 11.49
N HIS A 56 -19.49 15.62 11.52
CA HIS A 56 -20.18 15.02 10.37
C HIS A 56 -21.19 15.98 9.69
N ASP A 57 -21.90 16.81 10.47
CA ASP A 57 -22.88 17.82 10.04
C ASP A 57 -22.26 19.14 9.53
N ASN A 58 -20.92 19.21 9.49
CA ASN A 58 -20.11 20.39 9.15
C ASN A 58 -20.08 21.49 10.21
N THR A 59 -20.54 21.23 11.43
CA THR A 59 -20.29 22.15 12.54
C THR A 59 -18.79 22.21 12.81
N THR A 60 -18.24 23.43 12.88
CA THR A 60 -16.81 23.69 13.04
C THR A 60 -16.45 24.16 14.44
N PHE A 61 -15.28 23.73 14.91
CA PHE A 61 -14.60 24.26 16.07
C PHE A 61 -13.23 24.78 15.65
N HIS A 62 -12.86 25.98 16.12
CA HIS A 62 -11.55 26.57 15.86
C HIS A 62 -11.11 27.43 17.05
N LYS A 63 -10.37 26.83 17.97
CA LYS A 63 -9.91 27.46 19.22
C LYS A 63 -8.65 26.75 19.73
N THR A 64 -8.05 27.23 20.81
CA THR A 64 -6.83 26.63 21.40
C THR A 64 -7.08 25.78 22.65
N SER A 65 -8.29 25.84 23.24
CA SER A 65 -8.63 25.12 24.48
C SER A 65 -9.02 23.66 24.21
N LYS A 66 -8.34 22.74 24.92
CA LYS A 66 -8.67 21.31 24.92
C LYS A 66 -10.03 21.04 25.60
N GLU A 67 -10.33 21.76 26.68
CA GLU A 67 -11.56 21.60 27.45
C GLU A 67 -12.78 21.93 26.60
N GLU A 68 -12.72 23.05 25.86
CA GLU A 68 -13.78 23.44 24.94
C GLU A 68 -13.93 22.45 23.77
N LEU A 69 -12.81 21.91 23.26
CA LEU A 69 -12.85 20.83 22.26
C LEU A 69 -13.58 19.60 22.81
N PHE A 70 -13.30 19.16 24.04
CA PHE A 70 -13.95 17.98 24.60
C PHE A 70 -15.45 18.17 24.85
N ILE A 71 -15.88 19.39 25.18
CA ILE A 71 -17.29 19.74 25.24
C ILE A 71 -17.92 19.68 23.84
N PHE A 72 -17.22 20.19 22.84
CA PHE A 72 -17.63 20.12 21.45
C PHE A 72 -17.78 18.68 20.93
N LEU A 73 -16.93 17.75 21.38
CA LEU A 73 -16.91 16.33 20.99
C LEU A 73 -17.81 15.43 21.87
N ASN A 74 -18.66 15.99 22.73
CA ASN A 74 -19.33 15.20 23.77
C ASN A 74 -20.35 14.16 23.25
N ASP A 75 -20.93 14.44 22.09
CA ASP A 75 -21.93 13.67 21.33
C ASP A 75 -21.33 12.87 20.16
N VAL A 76 -20.00 12.72 20.14
CA VAL A 76 -19.27 12.06 19.07
C VAL A 76 -18.80 10.67 19.53
N ASP A 77 -18.92 9.66 18.67
CA ASP A 77 -18.44 8.31 18.91
C ASP A 77 -17.00 8.12 18.40
N TYR A 78 -16.68 8.71 17.24
CA TYR A 78 -15.39 8.59 16.57
C TYR A 78 -14.68 9.92 16.41
N ILE A 79 -13.40 9.97 16.78
CA ILE A 79 -12.52 11.08 16.40
C ILE A 79 -11.62 10.58 15.27
N CYS A 80 -11.76 11.21 14.11
CA CYS A 80 -10.96 10.89 12.94
C CYS A 80 -9.94 11.99 12.65
N GLY A 81 -8.88 11.66 11.94
CA GLY A 81 -7.90 12.63 11.50
C GLY A 81 -6.81 11.99 10.67
N HIS A 82 -5.91 12.80 10.14
CA HIS A 82 -4.80 12.33 9.34
C HIS A 82 -3.55 12.21 10.19
N ASN A 83 -3.09 10.98 10.46
CA ASN A 83 -2.05 10.65 11.44
C ASN A 83 -2.47 10.87 12.92
N ILE A 84 -3.77 10.86 13.19
CA ILE A 84 -4.33 11.21 14.50
C ILE A 84 -3.81 10.34 15.65
N VAL A 85 -3.59 9.04 15.41
CA VAL A 85 -3.21 8.08 16.45
C VAL A 85 -1.81 8.36 16.99
N HIS A 86 -0.90 8.77 16.09
CA HIS A 86 0.52 8.95 16.39
C HIS A 86 0.95 10.41 16.48
N HIS A 87 0.09 11.36 16.16
CA HIS A 87 0.33 12.79 16.25
C HIS A 87 -0.65 13.44 17.23
N ASP A 88 -1.83 13.82 16.79
CA ASP A 88 -2.77 14.69 17.49
C ASP A 88 -3.20 14.13 18.85
N ALA A 89 -3.52 12.83 18.90
CA ALA A 89 -3.97 12.18 20.12
C ALA A 89 -2.92 12.23 21.25
N LYS A 90 -1.63 12.24 20.93
CA LYS A 90 -0.55 12.33 21.93
C LYS A 90 -0.56 13.67 22.67
N TYR A 91 -0.94 14.73 21.98
CA TYR A 91 -1.01 16.09 22.54
C TYR A 91 -2.37 16.39 23.17
N LEU A 92 -3.46 15.87 22.59
CA LEU A 92 -4.82 16.07 23.10
C LEU A 92 -5.05 15.31 24.41
N PHE A 93 -4.55 14.09 24.50
CA PHE A 93 -4.89 13.16 25.59
C PHE A 93 -3.73 12.87 26.55
N THR A 94 -2.76 13.78 26.68
CA THR A 94 -1.59 13.60 27.56
C THR A 94 -1.98 13.30 29.02
N ASP A 95 -3.00 13.99 29.54
CA ASP A 95 -3.44 13.90 30.94
C ASP A 95 -4.83 13.27 31.10
N LYS A 96 -5.39 12.68 30.02
CA LYS A 96 -6.74 12.13 30.01
C LYS A 96 -6.80 10.83 29.24
N ILE A 97 -7.59 9.88 29.73
CA ILE A 97 -7.91 8.67 28.97
C ILE A 97 -8.78 9.08 27.77
N CYS A 98 -8.34 8.74 26.56
CA CYS A 98 -9.15 8.92 25.37
C CYS A 98 -10.34 7.94 25.42
N ARG A 99 -11.56 8.47 25.51
CA ARG A 99 -12.80 7.67 25.52
C ARG A 99 -13.37 7.41 24.12
N TRP A 100 -12.86 8.11 23.11
CA TRP A 100 -13.34 8.04 21.74
C TRP A 100 -12.56 7.01 20.95
N ILE A 101 -13.21 6.43 19.94
CA ILE A 101 -12.54 5.53 19.01
C ILE A 101 -11.81 6.39 17.97
N LEU A 102 -10.50 6.16 17.80
CA LEU A 102 -9.67 6.93 16.87
C LEU A 102 -9.67 6.30 15.47
N VAL A 103 -9.91 7.12 14.44
CA VAL A 103 -9.86 6.69 13.03
C VAL A 103 -8.75 7.44 12.31
N ASP A 104 -7.71 6.72 11.89
CA ASP A 104 -6.54 7.32 11.26
C ASP A 104 -6.55 7.11 9.73
N THR A 105 -6.79 8.18 8.98
CA THR A 105 -6.82 8.12 7.51
C THR A 105 -5.43 7.90 6.92
N LEU A 106 -4.34 8.27 7.61
CA LEU A 106 -3.00 8.09 7.05
C LEU A 106 -2.68 6.60 6.83
N TYR A 107 -3.07 5.74 7.78
CA TYR A 107 -2.73 4.32 7.75
C TYR A 107 -3.57 3.52 6.76
N VAL A 108 -4.83 3.92 6.58
CA VAL A 108 -5.78 3.29 5.67
C VAL A 108 -5.49 3.67 4.21
N SER A 109 -5.04 4.90 3.97
CA SER A 109 -4.86 5.45 2.61
C SER A 109 -3.98 4.58 1.69
N PRO A 110 -2.80 4.05 2.07
CA PRO A 110 -2.01 3.18 1.19
C PRO A 110 -2.63 1.81 0.91
N LEU A 111 -3.55 1.34 1.76
CA LEU A 111 -4.26 0.08 1.51
C LEU A 111 -5.33 0.25 0.44
N LEU A 112 -6.01 1.40 0.45
CA LEU A 112 -7.17 1.66 -0.41
C LEU A 112 -6.80 2.40 -1.69
N PHE A 113 -5.69 3.15 -1.67
CA PHE A 113 -5.17 3.89 -2.81
C PHE A 113 -3.69 3.59 -3.07
N PRO A 114 -3.29 2.32 -3.23
CA PRO A 114 -1.89 1.92 -3.42
C PRO A 114 -1.26 2.47 -4.70
N GLU A 115 -2.07 2.99 -5.63
CA GLU A 115 -1.58 3.64 -6.85
C GLU A 115 -0.96 5.03 -6.59
N HIS A 116 -1.24 5.64 -5.44
CA HIS A 116 -0.70 6.94 -5.08
C HIS A 116 0.67 6.81 -4.40
N PRO A 117 1.73 7.47 -4.91
CA PRO A 117 3.04 7.44 -4.27
C PRO A 117 3.12 8.30 -2.99
N TYR A 118 2.15 9.20 -2.80
CA TYR A 118 2.10 10.13 -1.67
C TYR A 118 0.73 10.08 -1.00
N HIS A 119 0.73 9.98 0.32
CA HIS A 119 -0.50 9.92 1.14
C HIS A 119 -0.65 11.10 2.09
N ARG A 120 0.16 12.16 1.93
CA ARG A 120 -0.06 13.41 2.66
C ARG A 120 -1.32 14.10 2.12
N LEU A 121 -2.05 14.81 2.97
CA LEU A 121 -3.16 15.65 2.51
C LEU A 121 -2.68 16.65 1.44
N VAL A 122 -3.34 16.64 0.29
CA VAL A 122 -3.01 17.54 -0.83
C VAL A 122 -3.47 18.94 -0.47
N LYS A 123 -2.53 19.90 -0.46
CA LYS A 123 -2.81 21.31 -0.21
C LYS A 123 -2.93 22.03 -1.56
N ASP A 124 -4.11 21.93 -2.18
CA ASP A 124 -4.41 22.59 -3.46
C ASP A 124 -4.33 24.13 -3.39
N ASP A 125 -4.29 24.70 -2.18
CA ASP A 125 -4.21 26.15 -1.93
C ASP A 125 -2.85 26.78 -2.27
N LYS A 126 -1.83 26.00 -2.65
CA LYS A 126 -0.45 26.52 -2.84
C LYS A 126 -0.15 27.18 -4.19
N LEU A 127 -1.12 27.32 -5.09
CA LEU A 127 -0.92 28.17 -6.27
C LEU A 127 -1.08 29.66 -5.94
N MET A 128 -1.69 30.02 -4.80
CA MET A 128 -1.79 31.40 -4.32
C MET A 128 -1.70 31.46 -2.78
N SER A 129 -0.71 32.23 -2.31
CA SER A 129 -0.63 32.88 -0.99
C SER A 129 -0.02 32.13 0.20
N GLU A 130 0.71 32.93 0.97
CA GLU A 130 1.21 32.75 2.33
C GLU A 130 0.08 32.57 3.36
N GLN A 131 -0.92 31.72 3.10
CA GLN A 131 -1.92 31.41 4.11
C GLN A 131 -1.31 30.51 5.19
N MET A 132 -1.33 30.99 6.43
CA MET A 132 -1.02 30.22 7.63
C MET A 132 -1.81 28.90 7.60
N ASN A 133 -1.14 27.82 8.03
CA ASN A 133 -1.73 26.49 8.15
C ASN A 133 -3.02 26.59 9.00
N ASN A 134 -4.16 26.23 8.42
CA ASN A 134 -5.47 26.34 9.09
C ASN A 134 -5.98 24.93 9.40
N PRO A 135 -6.06 24.54 10.68
CA PRO A 135 -6.41 23.17 11.06
C PRO A 135 -7.85 22.79 10.67
N VAL A 136 -8.77 23.75 10.53
CA VAL A 136 -10.14 23.49 10.04
C VAL A 136 -10.13 23.12 8.54
N ASN A 137 -9.25 23.71 7.74
CA ASN A 137 -9.12 23.35 6.34
C ASN A 137 -8.49 21.96 6.17
N ASP A 138 -7.51 21.62 7.01
CA ASP A 138 -6.93 20.27 7.02
C ASP A 138 -7.97 19.25 7.53
N CYS A 139 -8.85 19.61 8.47
CA CYS A 139 -10.02 18.79 8.84
C CYS A 139 -10.97 18.52 7.66
N LYS A 140 -11.25 19.51 6.81
CA LYS A 140 -12.10 19.31 5.62
C LYS A 140 -11.47 18.32 4.64
N LYS A 141 -10.17 18.47 4.37
CA LYS A 141 -9.42 17.57 3.48
C LYS A 141 -9.39 16.14 4.04
N ALA A 142 -9.16 15.99 5.34
CA ALA A 142 -9.21 14.70 6.01
C ALA A 142 -10.64 14.10 6.03
N LYS A 143 -11.70 14.92 6.11
CA LYS A 143 -13.09 14.46 5.95
C LYS A 143 -13.34 13.90 4.56
N ASP A 144 -12.92 14.62 3.52
CA ASP A 144 -13.09 14.19 2.14
C ASP A 144 -12.34 12.88 1.88
N LEU A 145 -11.10 12.78 2.36
CA LEU A 145 -10.31 11.54 2.29
C LEU A 145 -11.00 10.39 3.03
N LEU A 146 -11.49 10.59 4.26
CA LEU A 146 -12.20 9.56 5.01
C LEU A 146 -13.43 9.04 4.25
N LEU A 147 -14.19 9.93 3.62
CA LEU A 147 -15.36 9.55 2.83
C LEU A 147 -14.96 8.74 1.59
N ASP A 148 -13.87 9.14 0.92
CA ASP A 148 -13.30 8.39 -0.20
C ASP A 148 -12.79 7.01 0.25
N GLU A 149 -12.17 6.90 1.42
CA GLU A 149 -11.73 5.63 2.02
C GLU A 149 -12.90 4.71 2.32
N ILE A 150 -13.96 5.22 2.96
CA ILE A 150 -15.18 4.44 3.23
C ILE A 150 -15.81 3.96 1.92
N ALA A 151 -15.93 4.85 0.93
CA ALA A 151 -16.48 4.50 -0.39
C ALA A 151 -15.63 3.43 -1.09
N CYS A 152 -14.30 3.59 -1.08
CA CYS A 152 -13.37 2.64 -1.67
C CYS A 152 -13.46 1.27 -0.97
N TRP A 153 -13.47 1.25 0.37
CA TRP A 153 -13.65 0.03 1.16
C TRP A 153 -14.91 -0.73 0.74
N HIS A 154 -16.06 -0.04 0.66
CA HIS A 154 -17.31 -0.68 0.25
C HIS A 154 -17.33 -1.13 -1.22
N SER A 155 -16.50 -0.53 -2.08
CA SER A 155 -16.33 -0.97 -3.47
C SER A 155 -15.47 -2.24 -3.62
N LEU A 156 -14.66 -2.59 -2.60
CA LEU A 156 -13.83 -3.79 -2.63
C LEU A 156 -14.71 -5.07 -2.55
N PRO A 157 -14.30 -6.15 -3.26
CA PRO A 157 -14.88 -7.47 -3.07
C PRO A 157 -14.94 -7.88 -1.59
N LYS A 158 -15.98 -8.62 -1.21
CA LYS A 158 -16.21 -9.01 0.19
C LYS A 158 -15.00 -9.74 0.78
N GLU A 159 -14.42 -10.62 -0.01
CA GLU A 159 -13.26 -11.45 0.31
C GLU A 159 -12.03 -10.57 0.62
N LYS A 160 -11.82 -9.49 -0.15
CA LYS A 160 -10.72 -8.53 0.09
C LYS A 160 -10.92 -7.74 1.38
N ARG A 161 -12.16 -7.29 1.65
CA ARG A 161 -12.48 -6.63 2.92
C ARG A 161 -12.21 -7.54 4.11
N ILE A 162 -12.66 -8.81 4.03
CA ILE A 162 -12.39 -9.81 5.06
C ILE A 162 -10.90 -10.03 5.23
N LEU A 163 -10.14 -10.14 4.13
CA LEU A 163 -8.70 -10.34 4.18
C LEU A 163 -7.99 -9.20 4.93
N PHE A 164 -8.18 -7.96 4.50
CA PHE A 164 -7.53 -6.81 5.14
C PHE A 164 -7.98 -6.64 6.59
N ALA A 165 -9.28 -6.79 6.89
CA ALA A 165 -9.76 -6.76 8.26
C ALA A 165 -9.15 -7.87 9.13
N SER A 166 -8.94 -9.07 8.57
CA SER A 166 -8.36 -10.20 9.31
C SER A 166 -6.88 -10.05 9.59
N LEU A 167 -6.13 -9.41 8.69
CA LEU A 167 -4.72 -9.08 8.90
C LEU A 167 -4.55 -7.92 9.89
N LEU A 168 -5.43 -6.93 9.83
CA LEU A 168 -5.26 -5.66 10.55
C LEU A 168 -6.08 -5.56 11.84
N LYS A 169 -6.85 -6.59 12.19
CA LYS A 169 -7.49 -6.66 13.50
C LYS A 169 -6.45 -6.54 14.62
N ASP A 170 -6.89 -5.99 15.74
CA ASP A 170 -6.07 -5.77 16.94
C ASP A 170 -4.90 -4.78 16.71
N LYS A 171 -4.89 -4.05 15.59
CA LYS A 171 -3.93 -2.97 15.31
C LYS A 171 -4.61 -1.63 15.56
N LYS A 172 -4.04 -0.87 16.50
CA LYS A 172 -4.60 0.39 17.00
C LYS A 172 -4.88 1.40 15.88
N GLU A 173 -4.03 1.43 14.87
CA GLU A 173 -4.13 2.34 13.72
C GLU A 173 -5.33 2.04 12.81
N PHE A 174 -5.83 0.80 12.83
CA PHE A 174 -6.91 0.34 11.94
C PHE A 174 -8.21 0.03 12.67
N GLU A 175 -8.15 -0.22 13.98
CA GLU A 175 -9.30 -0.62 14.81
C GLU A 175 -10.50 0.32 14.63
N GLY A 176 -10.28 1.63 14.68
CA GLY A 176 -11.38 2.58 14.54
C GLY A 176 -11.99 2.63 13.15
N PHE A 177 -11.18 2.56 12.09
CA PHE A 177 -11.69 2.50 10.72
C PHE A 177 -12.49 1.21 10.50
N LEU A 178 -11.95 0.06 10.93
CA LEU A 178 -12.60 -1.24 10.81
C LEU A 178 -13.93 -1.28 11.59
N SER A 179 -13.98 -0.69 12.78
CA SER A 179 -15.22 -0.52 13.56
C SER A 179 -16.23 0.37 12.82
N MET A 180 -15.77 1.51 12.29
CA MET A 180 -16.63 2.48 11.59
C MET A 180 -17.30 1.88 10.36
N VAL A 181 -16.59 1.05 9.59
CA VAL A 181 -17.14 0.36 8.39
C VAL A 181 -17.80 -0.98 8.71
N SER A 182 -17.92 -1.34 9.99
CA SER A 182 -18.47 -2.62 10.47
C SER A 182 -17.80 -3.83 9.80
N ALA A 183 -16.47 -3.83 9.75
CA ALA A 183 -15.69 -4.82 9.04
C ALA A 183 -15.87 -6.23 9.62
N GLU A 184 -16.10 -7.20 8.73
CA GLU A 184 -16.11 -8.62 9.04
C GLU A 184 -14.68 -9.18 8.94
N TYR A 185 -14.28 -10.06 9.86
CA TYR A 185 -12.98 -10.75 9.80
C TYR A 185 -13.09 -12.22 10.21
N ILE A 186 -12.05 -12.99 9.89
CA ILE A 186 -11.92 -14.41 10.21
C ILE A 186 -10.66 -14.67 11.05
N HIS A 187 -10.60 -15.84 11.71
CA HIS A 187 -9.46 -16.28 12.50
C HIS A 187 -8.67 -17.44 11.88
N LYS A 188 -9.25 -18.12 10.90
CA LYS A 188 -8.67 -19.29 10.21
C LYS A 188 -8.98 -19.18 8.72
N GLY A 189 -8.16 -19.78 7.88
CA GLY A 189 -8.37 -19.76 6.42
C GLY A 189 -7.79 -18.54 5.70
N ILE A 190 -6.99 -17.71 6.40
CA ILE A 190 -6.37 -16.52 5.79
C ILE A 190 -5.35 -16.91 4.70
N PRO A 191 -4.46 -17.92 4.88
CA PRO A 191 -3.56 -18.36 3.82
C PRO A 191 -4.29 -18.80 2.54
N GLU A 192 -5.37 -19.56 2.69
CA GLU A 192 -6.20 -20.03 1.57
C GLU A 192 -6.88 -18.87 0.85
N LEU A 193 -7.43 -17.91 1.61
CA LEU A 193 -8.05 -16.70 1.07
C LEU A 193 -7.05 -15.86 0.26
N ILE A 194 -5.82 -15.71 0.75
CA ILE A 194 -4.75 -15.02 -0.01
C ILE A 194 -4.41 -15.79 -1.28
N LYS A 195 -4.25 -17.12 -1.21
CA LYS A 195 -3.95 -17.95 -2.38
C LYS A 195 -5.01 -17.83 -3.47
N GLU A 196 -6.29 -17.78 -3.08
CA GLU A 196 -7.41 -17.61 -4.00
C GLU A 196 -7.42 -16.20 -4.63
N LEU A 197 -7.37 -15.15 -3.80
CA LEU A 197 -7.44 -13.76 -4.27
C LEU A 197 -6.24 -13.33 -5.11
N TYR A 198 -5.07 -13.88 -4.83
CA TYR A 198 -3.80 -13.54 -5.49
C TYR A 198 -3.29 -14.65 -6.40
N ALA A 199 -4.16 -15.58 -6.81
CA ALA A 199 -3.83 -16.61 -7.79
C ALA A 199 -3.23 -15.98 -9.07
N GLY A 200 -2.06 -16.48 -9.48
CA GLY A 200 -1.33 -15.95 -10.64
C GLY A 200 -0.64 -14.59 -10.42
N LYS A 201 -0.75 -13.97 -9.24
CA LYS A 201 -0.05 -12.72 -8.89
C LYS A 201 1.13 -12.91 -7.94
N ILE A 202 1.11 -14.01 -7.18
CA ILE A 202 2.15 -14.40 -6.22
C ILE A 202 2.53 -15.88 -6.39
N CYS A 203 3.67 -16.27 -5.83
CA CYS A 203 4.07 -17.67 -5.73
C CYS A 203 3.08 -18.48 -4.87
N GLN A 204 2.58 -19.60 -5.41
CA GLN A 204 1.60 -20.47 -4.73
C GLN A 204 2.19 -21.20 -3.50
N HIS A 205 3.52 -21.34 -3.46
CA HIS A 205 4.26 -22.03 -2.39
C HIS A 205 4.96 -21.05 -1.43
N ALA A 206 4.63 -19.76 -1.48
CA ALA A 206 5.13 -18.81 -0.49
C ALA A 206 4.60 -19.18 0.91
N ASP A 207 5.45 -19.02 1.93
CA ASP A 207 5.12 -19.29 3.33
C ASP A 207 4.23 -18.17 3.90
N LEU A 208 2.94 -18.23 3.56
CA LEU A 208 1.95 -17.25 4.00
C LEU A 208 1.69 -17.33 5.51
N ASP A 209 1.77 -18.52 6.12
CA ASP A 209 1.58 -18.68 7.56
C ASP A 209 2.64 -17.91 8.35
N MET A 210 3.91 -17.99 7.94
CA MET A 210 4.98 -17.19 8.54
C MET A 210 4.69 -15.68 8.40
N LEU A 211 4.31 -15.24 7.20
CA LEU A 211 4.05 -13.82 6.91
C LEU A 211 2.87 -13.26 7.71
N ILE A 212 1.76 -14.01 7.82
CA ILE A 212 0.56 -13.61 8.57
C ILE A 212 0.89 -13.48 10.06
N ASN A 213 1.67 -14.43 10.61
CA ASN A 213 1.99 -14.45 12.04
C ASN A 213 3.03 -13.40 12.43
N GLN A 214 4.03 -13.14 11.59
CA GLN A 214 5.13 -12.23 11.91
C GLN A 214 4.87 -10.79 11.43
N TYR A 215 4.26 -10.62 10.26
CA TYR A 215 4.20 -9.33 9.56
C TYR A 215 2.81 -9.02 8.97
N PRO A 216 1.72 -9.06 9.74
CA PRO A 216 0.38 -8.91 9.20
C PRO A 216 0.13 -7.52 8.55
N CYS A 217 0.64 -6.43 9.14
CA CYS A 217 0.51 -5.09 8.56
C CYS A 217 1.34 -4.94 7.28
N GLY A 218 2.61 -5.35 7.32
CA GLY A 218 3.47 -5.34 6.15
C GLY A 218 2.91 -6.19 5.00
N LEU A 219 2.30 -7.33 5.33
CA LEU A 219 1.62 -8.19 4.36
C LEU A 219 0.40 -7.50 3.75
N ALA A 220 -0.42 -6.82 4.53
CA ALA A 220 -1.58 -6.08 4.00
C ALA A 220 -1.14 -5.00 3.00
N TYR A 221 -0.12 -4.21 3.32
CA TYR A 221 0.43 -3.20 2.40
C TYR A 221 1.07 -3.83 1.16
N ALA A 222 1.81 -4.93 1.31
CA ALA A 222 2.39 -5.65 0.18
C ALA A 222 1.29 -6.15 -0.76
N LEU A 223 0.24 -6.78 -0.23
CA LEU A 223 -0.89 -7.29 -1.02
C LEU A 223 -1.67 -6.18 -1.72
N ALA A 224 -1.89 -5.04 -1.05
CA ALA A 224 -2.50 -3.86 -1.68
C ALA A 224 -1.68 -3.35 -2.88
N LEU A 225 -0.35 -3.28 -2.74
CA LEU A 225 0.52 -2.87 -3.84
C LEU A 225 0.57 -3.90 -4.98
N ILE A 226 0.54 -5.19 -4.67
CA ILE A 226 0.53 -6.27 -5.68
C ILE A 226 -0.73 -6.24 -6.56
N ASP A 227 -1.82 -5.66 -6.07
CA ASP A 227 -3.05 -5.50 -6.84
C ASP A 227 -2.99 -4.37 -7.87
N THR A 228 -2.02 -3.45 -7.79
CA THR A 228 -1.94 -2.35 -8.74
C THR A 228 -1.49 -2.83 -10.11
N THR A 229 -1.98 -2.13 -11.14
CA THR A 229 -1.55 -2.37 -12.53
C THR A 229 -0.51 -1.35 -13.00
N ASP A 230 -0.41 -0.21 -12.31
CA ASP A 230 0.59 0.82 -12.58
C ASP A 230 1.94 0.42 -11.98
N TYR A 231 2.93 0.19 -12.85
CA TYR A 231 4.30 -0.12 -12.43
C TYR A 231 4.97 1.03 -11.66
N ARG A 232 4.43 2.25 -11.72
CA ARG A 232 4.91 3.43 -10.99
C ARG A 232 4.37 3.52 -9.56
N SER A 233 3.41 2.66 -9.18
CA SER A 233 3.00 2.51 -7.79
C SER A 233 4.18 1.99 -6.99
N ILE A 234 4.59 2.75 -5.97
CA ILE A 234 5.71 2.41 -5.09
C ILE A 234 5.23 2.43 -3.65
N THR A 235 5.88 1.66 -2.78
CA THR A 235 5.60 1.73 -1.36
C THR A 235 5.94 3.13 -0.84
N PRO A 236 5.01 3.82 -0.16
CA PRO A 236 5.28 5.16 0.36
C PRO A 236 6.42 5.16 1.36
N GLY A 237 7.28 6.17 1.34
CA GLY A 237 8.49 6.21 2.20
C GLY A 237 8.18 6.14 3.70
N TRP A 238 7.05 6.70 4.15
CA TRP A 238 6.64 6.61 5.55
C TRP A 238 6.16 5.19 5.92
N VAL A 239 5.58 4.45 4.97
CA VAL A 239 5.23 3.03 5.16
C VAL A 239 6.51 2.23 5.32
N LEU A 240 7.51 2.44 4.46
CA LEU A 240 8.81 1.75 4.57
C LEU A 240 9.56 2.08 5.86
N TYR A 241 9.40 3.29 6.39
CA TYR A 241 9.97 3.68 7.67
C TYR A 241 9.35 2.90 8.85
N ASN A 242 8.02 2.70 8.83
CA ASN A 242 7.30 2.03 9.92
C ASN A 242 7.19 0.50 9.74
N TYR A 243 7.22 0.04 8.50
CA TYR A 243 7.05 -1.35 8.06
C TYR A 243 8.11 -1.70 7.00
N PRO A 244 9.41 -1.69 7.36
CA PRO A 244 10.51 -1.94 6.43
C PRO A 244 10.45 -3.33 5.77
N GLU A 245 9.74 -4.27 6.38
CA GLU A 245 9.54 -5.63 5.88
C GLU A 245 8.70 -5.69 4.59
N VAL A 246 7.93 -4.65 4.23
CA VAL A 246 7.03 -4.67 3.06
C VAL A 246 7.78 -5.07 1.78
N GLU A 247 8.97 -4.52 1.53
CA GLU A 247 9.76 -4.89 0.36
C GLU A 247 10.23 -6.35 0.42
N PHE A 248 10.59 -6.83 1.60
CA PHE A 248 11.00 -8.22 1.80
C PHE A 248 9.84 -9.16 1.51
N ILE A 249 8.63 -8.83 1.97
CA ILE A 249 7.42 -9.60 1.72
C ILE A 249 7.11 -9.65 0.22
N ILE A 250 7.17 -8.51 -0.48
CA ILE A 250 6.97 -8.47 -1.93
C ILE A 250 8.01 -9.35 -2.64
N LYS A 251 9.29 -9.28 -2.24
CA LYS A 251 10.34 -10.15 -2.80
C LYS A 251 10.09 -11.63 -2.53
N LEU A 252 9.60 -11.99 -1.34
CA LEU A 252 9.26 -13.37 -1.01
C LEU A 252 8.08 -13.88 -1.84
N LEU A 253 7.03 -13.07 -1.99
CA LEU A 253 5.82 -13.41 -2.73
C LEU A 253 6.02 -13.43 -4.25
N ARG A 254 6.85 -12.52 -4.79
CA ARG A 254 6.91 -12.22 -6.24
C ARG A 254 8.29 -12.35 -6.88
N HIS A 255 9.37 -12.54 -6.13
CA HIS A 255 10.73 -12.59 -6.66
C HIS A 255 11.55 -13.79 -6.17
N THR A 256 10.94 -14.69 -5.41
CA THR A 256 11.58 -15.90 -4.90
C THR A 256 10.97 -17.12 -5.58
N THR A 257 11.77 -17.87 -6.31
CA THR A 257 11.32 -19.08 -7.01
C THR A 257 11.09 -20.21 -6.01
N CYS A 258 9.93 -20.85 -6.06
CA CYS A 258 9.66 -22.09 -5.31
C CYS A 258 10.41 -23.29 -5.90
N LYS A 259 10.61 -24.34 -5.09
CA LYS A 259 11.30 -25.56 -5.54
C LYS A 259 10.38 -26.48 -6.35
N GLU A 260 9.10 -26.44 -6.01
CA GLU A 260 8.03 -27.26 -6.56
C GLU A 260 7.65 -26.82 -7.98
N GLY A 261 7.88 -25.54 -8.30
CA GLY A 261 7.35 -24.91 -9.51
C GLY A 261 5.88 -24.53 -9.35
N CYS A 262 5.49 -23.36 -9.85
CA CYS A 262 4.09 -22.94 -9.90
C CYS A 262 3.86 -22.01 -11.09
N ASP A 263 2.60 -21.80 -11.47
CA ASP A 263 2.24 -21.00 -12.64
C ASP A 263 2.84 -19.60 -12.61
N TYR A 264 2.82 -18.94 -11.44
CA TYR A 264 3.45 -17.64 -11.26
C TYR A 264 4.96 -17.69 -11.54
N CYS A 265 5.67 -18.65 -10.95
CA CYS A 265 7.12 -18.75 -11.13
C CYS A 265 7.50 -19.11 -12.58
N HIS A 266 6.77 -20.02 -13.23
CA HIS A 266 7.01 -20.43 -14.60
C HIS A 266 6.65 -19.36 -15.64
N THR A 267 5.92 -18.32 -15.24
CA THR A 267 5.60 -17.18 -16.12
C THR A 267 6.40 -15.95 -15.75
N GLN A 268 6.25 -15.43 -14.54
CA GLN A 268 6.81 -14.15 -14.12
C GLN A 268 8.31 -14.21 -13.79
N LEU A 269 8.83 -15.39 -13.39
CA LEU A 269 10.24 -15.56 -13.01
C LEU A 269 11.06 -16.39 -14.00
N ASP A 270 10.44 -16.89 -15.06
CA ASP A 270 11.11 -17.63 -16.12
C ASP A 270 11.73 -16.66 -17.15
N VAL A 271 13.04 -16.76 -17.35
CA VAL A 271 13.77 -15.84 -18.22
C VAL A 271 13.44 -16.04 -19.69
N LEU A 272 13.11 -17.25 -20.14
CA LEU A 272 12.78 -17.54 -21.53
C LEU A 272 11.37 -17.05 -21.87
N HIS A 273 10.41 -17.27 -20.96
CA HIS A 273 9.07 -16.72 -21.06
C HIS A 273 9.12 -15.19 -21.19
N ASN A 274 9.83 -14.53 -20.28
CA ASN A 274 9.92 -13.06 -20.29
C ASN A 274 10.77 -12.51 -21.44
N LEU A 275 11.75 -13.28 -21.93
CA LEU A 275 12.48 -12.93 -23.15
C LEU A 275 11.51 -12.78 -24.33
N LYS A 276 10.62 -13.75 -24.50
CA LYS A 276 9.58 -13.70 -25.54
C LYS A 276 8.59 -12.57 -25.29
N THR A 277 8.12 -12.40 -24.07
CA THR A 277 7.13 -11.37 -23.71
C THR A 277 7.66 -9.95 -23.94
N PHE A 278 8.89 -9.64 -23.52
CA PHE A 278 9.44 -8.29 -23.61
C PHE A 278 10.16 -7.99 -24.93
N PHE A 279 10.77 -9.00 -25.57
CA PHE A 279 11.61 -8.79 -26.76
C PHE A 279 11.17 -9.58 -27.99
N GLY A 280 10.20 -10.48 -27.89
CA GLY A 280 9.72 -11.31 -29.00
C GLY A 280 10.70 -12.40 -29.43
N TYR A 281 11.75 -12.67 -28.67
CA TYR A 281 12.75 -13.69 -29.04
C TYR A 281 12.36 -15.06 -28.46
N GLU A 282 12.38 -16.09 -29.32
CA GLU A 282 12.06 -17.48 -28.95
C GLU A 282 13.20 -18.20 -28.21
N ARG A 283 14.43 -17.65 -28.27
CA ARG A 283 15.61 -18.26 -27.65
C ARG A 283 16.69 -17.22 -27.37
N PHE A 284 17.48 -17.48 -26.33
CA PHE A 284 18.73 -16.75 -26.09
C PHE A 284 19.78 -17.09 -27.16
N ARG A 285 20.75 -16.20 -27.33
CA ARG A 285 21.92 -16.47 -28.16
C ARG A 285 22.85 -17.45 -27.45
N THR A 286 23.32 -18.43 -28.21
CA THR A 286 24.34 -19.39 -27.80
C THR A 286 25.68 -19.04 -28.44
N TYR A 287 26.77 -19.29 -27.74
CA TYR A 287 28.14 -19.06 -28.21
C TYR A 287 28.89 -20.38 -28.16
N GLU A 288 29.29 -20.91 -29.32
CA GLU A 288 29.95 -22.23 -29.40
C GLU A 288 29.15 -23.36 -28.70
N GLY A 289 27.82 -23.28 -28.76
CA GLY A 289 26.91 -24.22 -28.08
C GLY A 289 26.60 -23.86 -26.61
N GLU A 290 27.29 -22.88 -26.03
CA GLU A 290 27.09 -22.47 -24.64
C GLU A 290 26.00 -21.38 -24.49
N PRO A 291 25.05 -21.53 -23.54
CA PRO A 291 23.98 -20.56 -23.31
C PRO A 291 24.42 -19.41 -22.40
N LEU A 292 25.54 -18.74 -22.72
CA LEU A 292 26.16 -17.73 -21.86
C LEU A 292 25.23 -16.53 -21.58
N GLN A 293 24.43 -16.11 -22.57
CA GLN A 293 23.48 -15.01 -22.41
C GLN A 293 22.36 -15.34 -21.42
N GLU A 294 21.80 -16.55 -21.54
CA GLU A 294 20.77 -17.06 -20.64
C GLU A 294 21.31 -17.23 -19.22
N ARG A 295 22.50 -17.83 -19.07
CA ARG A 295 23.16 -18.00 -17.77
C ARG A 295 23.38 -16.65 -17.05
N ALA A 296 23.78 -15.62 -17.80
CA ALA A 296 23.96 -14.27 -17.24
C ALA A 296 22.61 -13.64 -16.83
N ALA A 297 21.59 -13.69 -17.69
CA ALA A 297 20.25 -13.19 -17.36
C ALA A 297 19.64 -13.93 -16.14
N GLN A 298 19.75 -15.25 -16.11
CA GLN A 298 19.25 -16.09 -15.03
C GLN A 298 19.98 -15.82 -13.71
N ALA A 299 21.29 -15.60 -13.73
CA ALA A 299 22.06 -15.23 -12.56
C ALA A 299 21.64 -13.85 -12.02
N ALA A 300 21.42 -12.87 -12.91
CA ALA A 300 20.93 -11.54 -12.54
C ALA A 300 19.52 -11.58 -11.95
N VAL A 301 18.58 -12.33 -12.54
CA VAL A 301 17.22 -12.52 -11.98
C VAL A 301 17.27 -13.21 -10.60
N LYS A 302 18.24 -14.09 -10.37
CA LYS A 302 18.48 -14.72 -9.06
C LYS A 302 19.22 -13.82 -8.07
N GLY A 303 19.45 -12.55 -8.40
CA GLY A 303 20.17 -11.59 -7.55
C GLY A 303 21.64 -11.92 -7.33
N LYS A 304 22.28 -12.71 -8.21
CA LYS A 304 23.68 -13.10 -8.06
C LYS A 304 24.62 -12.03 -8.61
N SER A 305 25.74 -11.80 -7.93
CA SER A 305 26.90 -11.10 -8.51
C SER A 305 27.49 -11.95 -9.64
N LEU A 306 27.75 -11.34 -10.78
CA LEU A 306 28.28 -12.03 -11.96
C LEU A 306 29.23 -11.12 -12.75
N LEU A 307 30.21 -11.75 -13.42
CA LEU A 307 31.03 -11.13 -14.46
C LEU A 307 30.69 -11.82 -15.78
N ALA A 308 30.29 -11.05 -16.78
CA ALA A 308 30.00 -11.58 -18.09
C ALA A 308 30.72 -10.77 -19.17
N ILE A 309 31.51 -11.48 -19.99
CA ILE A 309 32.32 -10.89 -21.06
C ILE A 309 31.66 -11.31 -22.37
N PHE A 310 31.20 -10.32 -23.13
CA PHE A 310 30.58 -10.52 -24.44
C PHE A 310 31.32 -9.70 -25.49
N PRO A 311 31.49 -10.22 -26.71
CA PRO A 311 31.96 -9.40 -27.83
C PRO A 311 30.95 -8.29 -28.16
N THR A 312 31.39 -7.25 -28.85
CA THR A 312 30.50 -6.22 -29.38
C THR A 312 29.42 -6.86 -30.26
N GLY A 313 28.17 -6.43 -30.11
CA GLY A 313 27.03 -7.04 -30.79
C GLY A 313 26.59 -8.40 -30.22
N GLY A 314 27.32 -8.96 -29.24
CA GLY A 314 27.01 -10.22 -28.55
C GLY A 314 25.83 -10.18 -27.57
N GLY A 315 24.95 -9.17 -27.68
CA GLY A 315 23.73 -9.13 -26.86
C GLY A 315 23.94 -8.93 -25.36
N LYS A 316 25.06 -8.31 -24.96
CA LYS A 316 25.35 -7.92 -23.56
C LYS A 316 24.22 -7.10 -22.93
N SER A 317 23.59 -6.21 -23.69
CA SER A 317 22.53 -5.35 -23.14
C SER A 317 21.33 -6.13 -22.61
N LEU A 318 20.97 -7.21 -23.28
CA LEU A 318 19.86 -8.07 -22.88
C LEU A 318 20.08 -8.65 -21.48
N THR A 319 21.32 -8.95 -21.10
CA THR A 319 21.63 -9.62 -19.82
C THR A 319 21.39 -8.73 -18.60
N PHE A 320 21.19 -7.43 -18.79
CA PHE A 320 20.75 -6.52 -17.71
C PHE A 320 19.38 -5.89 -18.00
N GLN A 321 18.98 -5.74 -19.27
CA GLN A 321 17.66 -5.19 -19.61
C GLN A 321 16.52 -6.14 -19.27
N LEU A 322 16.65 -7.43 -19.60
CA LEU A 322 15.59 -8.41 -19.30
C LEU A 322 15.38 -8.55 -17.78
N PRO A 323 16.43 -8.76 -16.95
CA PRO A 323 16.25 -8.78 -15.49
C PRO A 323 15.67 -7.49 -14.93
N ALA A 324 16.05 -6.32 -15.48
CA ALA A 324 15.51 -5.03 -15.05
C ALA A 324 13.99 -4.92 -15.28
N LEU A 325 13.52 -5.32 -16.46
CA LEU A 325 12.08 -5.32 -16.78
C LEU A 325 11.32 -6.32 -15.90
N MET A 326 11.88 -7.53 -15.70
CA MET A 326 11.30 -8.53 -14.81
C MET A 326 11.20 -8.02 -13.37
N ALA A 327 12.24 -7.35 -12.84
CA ALA A 327 12.22 -6.77 -11.50
C ALA A 327 11.23 -5.59 -11.39
N GLY A 328 11.15 -4.73 -12.42
CA GLY A 328 10.17 -3.65 -12.49
C GLY A 328 8.73 -4.16 -12.45
N HIS A 329 8.43 -5.24 -13.19
CA HIS A 329 7.08 -5.83 -13.22
C HIS A 329 6.74 -6.65 -11.96
N SER A 330 7.70 -7.39 -11.39
CA SER A 330 7.46 -8.31 -10.26
C SER A 330 7.47 -7.61 -8.90
N VAL A 331 8.37 -6.64 -8.69
CA VAL A 331 8.58 -6.03 -7.39
C VAL A 331 8.65 -4.50 -7.43
N HIS A 332 8.24 -3.87 -8.53
CA HIS A 332 8.37 -2.42 -8.75
C HIS A 332 9.83 -1.96 -8.55
N GLY A 333 10.78 -2.82 -8.91
CA GLY A 333 12.21 -2.61 -8.66
C GLY A 333 12.84 -1.59 -9.61
N LEU A 334 13.68 -0.72 -9.07
CA LEU A 334 14.53 0.18 -9.85
C LEU A 334 15.86 -0.50 -10.19
N THR A 335 16.20 -0.59 -11.48
CA THR A 335 17.52 -1.02 -11.92
C THR A 335 18.33 0.17 -12.42
N VAL A 336 19.54 0.34 -11.88
CA VAL A 336 20.49 1.38 -12.30
C VAL A 336 21.58 0.76 -13.15
N VAL A 337 21.70 1.19 -14.41
CA VAL A 337 22.74 0.74 -15.34
C VAL A 337 23.78 1.84 -15.49
N ILE A 338 25.01 1.58 -15.05
CA ILE A 338 26.13 2.50 -15.18
C ILE A 338 26.94 2.09 -16.41
N SER A 339 26.90 2.90 -17.47
CA SER A 339 27.60 2.63 -18.73
C SER A 339 28.64 3.72 -19.02
N PRO A 340 29.94 3.39 -19.10
CA PRO A 340 30.99 4.35 -19.44
C PRO A 340 31.04 4.55 -20.97
N LEU A 341 30.04 5.20 -21.55
CA LEU A 341 29.97 5.37 -23.02
C LEU A 341 31.01 6.37 -23.58
N GLN A 342 31.49 7.33 -22.78
CA GLN A 342 32.44 8.35 -23.26
C GLN A 342 33.92 7.96 -23.20
N SER A 343 34.35 7.01 -22.36
CA SER A 343 35.77 6.64 -22.25
C SER A 343 36.23 5.66 -23.33
N LEU A 344 35.32 5.12 -24.14
CA LEU A 344 35.62 4.12 -25.19
C LEU A 344 35.62 4.71 -26.60
N MET A 345 35.17 5.96 -26.78
CA MET A 345 35.08 6.63 -28.10
C MET A 345 36.22 7.61 -28.38
N LYS A 346 37.18 7.76 -27.45
CA LYS A 346 38.21 8.82 -27.51
C LYS A 346 39.66 8.33 -27.46
N ASP A 347 39.90 7.03 -27.48
CA ASP A 347 41.26 6.47 -27.62
C ASP A 347 41.59 6.19 -29.09
#